data_AF-A0A7X6MPQ3-F1
#
_entry.id   AF-A0A7X6MPQ3-F1
#
_cell.length_a   1.000
_cell.length_b   1.000
_cell.length_c   1.000
_cell.angle_alpha   90.00
_cell.angle_beta   90.00
_cell.angle_gamma   90.00
#
_symmetry.space_group_name_H-M   'P 1'
#
loop_
_entity.id
_entity.type
_entity.pdbx_description
1 polymer ?
#
loop_
_entity_poly.entity_id
_entity_poly.type
_entity_poly.pdbx_seq_one_letter_code
_entity_poly.pdbx_strand_id
1 'polypeptide(L)' 'MKIPPVNPPRLGDPLDSEQFSYVKRASADHQAAMWNQVLANDPILGPTTGLVVGVAPIRDRDGRYPLVWVLA' A
#
# COMPACT_ATOMS: atom_id res chain seq x y z
N MET A 1 -14.50 22.08 1.12
CA MET A 1 -13.57 21.26 0.32
C MET A 1 -14.31 20.03 -0.15
N LYS A 2 -14.43 19.77 -1.46
CA LYS A 2 -14.93 18.48 -1.97
C LYS A 2 -13.78 17.48 -1.81
N ILE A 3 -13.90 16.56 -0.86
CA ILE A 3 -13.01 15.40 -0.78
C ILE A 3 -13.37 14.57 -2.03
N PRO A 4 -12.46 14.39 -3.00
CA PRO A 4 -12.75 13.52 -4.13
C PRO A 4 -13.10 12.12 -3.58
N PRO A 5 -14.04 11.39 -4.20
CA PRO A 5 -14.39 10.06 -3.74
C PRO A 5 -13.10 9.22 -3.68
N VAL A 6 -12.75 8.77 -2.47
CA VAL A 6 -11.63 7.88 -2.26
C VAL A 6 -12.04 6.56 -2.92
N ASN A 7 -11.44 6.26 -4.07
CA ASN A 7 -11.67 4.98 -4.71
C ASN A 7 -11.14 3.89 -3.77
N PRO A 8 -11.89 2.79 -3.58
CA PRO A 8 -11.41 1.67 -2.79
C PRO A 8 -10.11 1.10 -3.39
N PRO A 9 -9.28 0.47 -2.56
CA PRO A 9 -8.02 -0.11 -3.00
C PRO A 9 -8.25 -1.17 -4.07
N ARG A 10 -7.29 -1.33 -4.98
CA ARG A 10 -7.31 -2.37 -6.02
C ARG A 10 -6.03 -3.19 -5.93
N LEU A 11 -6.17 -4.49 -6.09
CA LEU A 11 -5.04 -5.43 -6.01
C LEU A 11 -3.91 -5.02 -6.97
N GLY A 12 -2.71 -4.86 -6.42
CA GLY A 12 -1.50 -4.51 -7.15
C GLY A 12 -1.30 -3.01 -7.37
N ASP A 13 -2.32 -2.17 -7.13
CA ASP A 13 -2.15 -0.73 -7.26
C ASP A 13 -1.20 -0.19 -6.17
N PRO A 14 -0.38 0.82 -6.48
CA PRO A 14 0.45 1.50 -5.49
C PRO A 14 -0.40 2.09 -4.36
N LEU A 15 0.15 2.11 -3.15
CA LEU A 15 -0.50 2.74 -2.00
C LEU A 15 -0.71 4.26 -2.22
N ASP A 16 0.23 4.92 -2.90
CA ASP A 16 0.12 6.33 -3.27
C ASP A 16 0.76 6.59 -4.65
N SER A 17 0.30 7.67 -5.28
CA SER A 17 0.80 8.28 -6.51
C SER A 17 2.25 8.76 -6.40
N GLU A 18 2.66 9.27 -5.23
CA GLU A 18 4.07 9.54 -4.91
C GLU A 18 4.73 8.29 -4.31
N GLN A 19 4.98 7.32 -5.20
CA GLN A 19 5.64 6.04 -4.98
C GLN A 19 6.33 5.86 -3.60
N PHE A 20 5.60 5.26 -2.64
CA PHE A 20 6.21 4.68 -1.45
C PHE A 20 7.05 3.47 -1.86
N SER A 21 8.31 3.70 -2.26
CA SER A 21 9.22 2.65 -2.72
C SER A 21 10.57 2.68 -2.00
N TYR A 22 11.11 1.50 -1.70
CA TYR A 22 12.30 1.34 -0.87
C TYR A 22 13.37 0.50 -1.56
N VAL A 23 14.63 0.88 -1.42
CA VAL A 23 15.76 0.12 -2.00
C VAL A 23 15.87 -1.30 -1.39
N LYS A 24 15.59 -1.43 -0.09
CA LYS A 24 15.68 -2.70 0.65
C LYS A 24 14.28 -3.25 0.90
N ARG A 25 14.09 -4.55 0.61
CA ARG A 25 12.81 -5.24 0.84
C ARG A 25 12.37 -5.17 2.30
N ALA A 26 13.29 -5.41 3.24
CA ALA A 26 12.99 -5.35 4.68
C ALA A 26 12.46 -3.97 5.13
N SER A 27 12.93 -2.88 4.52
CA SER A 27 12.41 -1.54 4.81
C SER A 27 10.98 -1.36 4.28
N ALA A 28 10.69 -1.88 3.08
CA ALA A 28 9.34 -1.91 2.54
C ALA A 28 8.40 -2.76 3.42
N ASP A 29 8.83 -3.96 3.82
CA ASP A 29 8.03 -4.86 4.68
C ASP A 29 7.69 -4.18 6.02
N HIS A 30 8.67 -3.52 6.64
CA HIS A 30 8.45 -2.78 7.89
C HIS A 30 7.45 -1.63 7.72
N GLN A 31 7.53 -0.91 6.59
CA GLN A 31 6.65 0.22 6.30
C GLN A 31 5.23 -0.24 5.95
N ALA A 32 5.09 -1.35 5.22
CA ALA A 32 3.81 -2.00 4.98
C ALA A 32 3.12 -2.38 6.31
N ALA A 33 3.87 -2.96 7.25
CA ALA A 33 3.34 -3.31 8.58
C ALA A 33 2.86 -2.06 9.35
N MET A 34 3.60 -0.96 9.31
CA MET A 34 3.17 0.30 9.94
C MET A 34 1.91 0.87 9.30
N TRP A 35 1.82 0.87 7.96
CA TRP A 35 0.61 1.32 7.27
C TRP A 35 -0.61 0.47 7.61
N ASN A 36 -0.46 -0.85 7.70
CA ASN A 36 -1.56 -1.73 8.11
C ASN A 36 -2.04 -1.44 9.54
N GLN A 37 -1.17 -0.96 10.45
CA GLN A 37 -1.59 -0.50 11.77
C GLN A 37 -2.38 0.81 11.69
N VAL A 38 -1.93 1.76 10.87
CA VAL A 38 -2.62 3.05 10.66
C VAL A 38 -4.03 2.84 10.07
N LEU A 39 -4.15 1.91 9.12
CA LEU A 39 -5.37 1.66 8.36
C LEU A 39 -6.29 0.61 9.00
N ALA A 40 -5.92 0.03 10.14
CA ALA A 40 -6.61 -1.11 10.74
C ALA A 40 -8.13 -0.89 10.95
N ASN A 41 -8.54 0.35 11.21
CA ASN A 41 -9.93 0.73 11.45
C ASN A 41 -10.53 1.59 10.33
N ASP A 42 -9.82 1.78 9.21
CA ASP A 42 -10.31 2.60 8.11
C ASP A 42 -11.38 1.83 7.32
N PRO A 43 -12.63 2.34 7.21
CA PRO A 43 -13.69 1.62 6.53
C PRO A 43 -13.54 1.59 4.99
N ILE A 44 -12.66 2.40 4.41
CA ILE A 44 -12.46 2.56 2.96
C ILE A 44 -11.14 1.94 2.51
N LEU A 45 -10.09 2.04 3.32
CA LEU A 45 -8.73 1.61 3.00
C LEU A 45 -8.21 0.50 3.94
N GLY A 46 -9.02 0.07 4.91
CA GLY A 46 -8.67 -0.97 5.85
C GLY A 46 -8.96 -2.38 5.35
N PRO A 47 -8.64 -3.40 6.18
CA PRO A 47 -8.71 -4.81 5.81
C PRO A 47 -10.13 -5.32 5.52
N THR A 48 -11.17 -4.57 5.90
CA THR A 48 -12.58 -4.87 5.56
C THR A 48 -12.84 -4.86 4.06
N THR A 49 -11.96 -4.23 3.28
CA THR A 49 -11.97 -4.28 1.81
C THR A 49 -11.45 -5.58 1.22
N GLY A 50 -10.88 -6.48 2.05
CA GLY A 50 -10.19 -7.69 1.62
C GLY A 50 -8.76 -7.46 1.13
N LEU A 51 -8.27 -6.21 1.20
CA LEU A 51 -6.92 -5.83 0.81
C LEU A 51 -6.17 -5.19 1.98
N VAL A 52 -4.85 -5.38 1.99
CA VAL A 52 -3.90 -4.78 2.94
C VAL A 52 -2.71 -4.21 2.19
N VAL A 53 -1.89 -3.40 2.86
CA VAL A 53 -0.64 -2.92 2.30
C VAL A 53 0.39 -4.04 2.36
N GLY A 54 1.01 -4.33 1.22
CA GLY A 54 2.12 -5.26 1.08
C GLY A 54 3.23 -4.65 0.25
N VAL A 55 4.20 -5.50 -0.12
CA VAL A 55 5.35 -5.12 -0.94
C VAL A 55 5.24 -5.82 -2.28
N ALA A 56 5.45 -5.08 -3.37
CA ALA A 56 5.45 -5.68 -4.69
C ALA A 56 6.52 -6.79 -4.80
N PRO A 57 6.23 -7.91 -5.48
CA PRO A 57 7.16 -9.03 -5.60
C PRO A 57 8.36 -8.69 -6.50
N ILE A 58 8.21 -7.70 -7.38
CA ILE A 58 9.22 -7.26 -8.35
C ILE A 58 9.50 -5.78 -8.07
N ARG A 59 10.75 -5.39 -8.31
CA ARG A 59 11.17 -3.98 -8.21
C ARG A 59 10.57 -3.15 -9.35
N ASP A 60 10.35 -1.87 -9.08
CA ASP A 60 9.96 -0.88 -10.07
C ASP A 60 11.12 -0.52 -11.04
N ARG A 61 10.87 0.46 -11.92
CA ARG A 61 11.84 0.93 -12.93
C ARG A 61 13.10 1.55 -12.31
N ASP A 62 13.00 2.03 -11.07
CA ASP A 62 14.10 2.63 -10.31
C ASP A 62 14.83 1.59 -9.44
N GLY A 63 14.45 0.31 -9.56
CA GLY A 63 15.06 -0.79 -8.82
C GLY A 63 14.67 -0.81 -7.34
N ARG A 64 13.53 -0.22 -6.97
CA ARG A 64 13.00 -0.16 -5.60
C ARG A 64 11.80 -1.07 -5.43
N TYR A 65 11.47 -1.40 -4.19
CA TYR A 65 10.31 -2.19 -3.79
C TYR A 65 9.16 -1.26 -3.42
N PRO A 66 8.15 -1.08 -4.28
CA PRO A 66 6.98 -0.26 -3.96
C PRO A 66 6.04 -0.96 -2.98
N LEU A 67 5.34 -0.16 -2.17
CA LEU A 67 4.19 -0.59 -1.40
C LEU A 67 2.96 -0.62 -2.30
N VAL A 68 2.25 -1.74 -2.27
CA VAL A 68 1.07 -1.99 -3.11
C VAL A 68 -0.02 -2.66 -2.29
N TRP A 69 -1.25 -2.59 -2.78
CA TRP A 69 -2.34 -3.36 -2.21
C TRP A 69 -2.20 -4.84 -2.56
N VAL A 70 -2.28 -5.70 -1.55
CA VAL A 70 -2.23 -7.16 -1.67
C VAL A 70 -3.45 -7.77 -0.99
N LEU A 71 -3.76 -9.03 -1.28
CA LEU A 71 -4.78 -9.78 -0.53
C LEU A 71 -4.36 -9.89 0.95
N ALA A 72 -5.34 -9.72 1.84
CA ALA A 72 -5.17 -9.88 3.28
C ALA A 72 -4.78 -11.31 3.70
#